data_AF-A0A3Q3CA58-F1
#
_entry.id   AF-A0A3Q3CA58-F1
#
_cell.length_a   1.000
_cell.length_b   1.000
_cell.length_c   1.000
_cell.angle_alpha   90.00
_cell.angle_beta   90.00
_cell.angle_gamma   90.00
#
_symmetry.space_group_name_H-M   'P 1'
#
loop_
_entity.id
_entity.type
_entity.pdbx_description
1 polymer ?
#
loop_
_entity_poly.entity_id
_entity_poly.type
_entity_poly.pdbx_seq_one_letter_code
_entity_poly.pdbx_strand_id
1 'polypeptide(L)'
;MRRVTLFVNGTCTNGKVVAVYGSLEDLLCVAGSKLGIRASNVYNGNGGLIDDIALIRDDDVLYVSEGDSFEDPQDDPRGPDKDQTHTDWLTLNVGGRCFTTTRSTLVSKEPESMLAHMFREKDVWANKRDRQGAYLIDRSPDYFEPILNYLRHGQLIINEGINPLGVLEEARFFGIEQLAEQLEALIKSSQPPDDHSPLTRKEFIRFLLATTTKSELRCQGANLQGVKMLCTNAEGASLRGCNFEDPAGVKANLEGANLKGVDMEGSQMTGINLRVATLKNAKLKNCNLRGATLAGTDLENCDLSGCDLQEANLRGSNVKGAIFEEMLTPLHMSQSVR
;
A
#
# COMPACT_ATOMS: atom_id res chain seq x y z
N MET A 1 22.72 -52.56 -6.80
CA MET A 1 21.95 -52.78 -8.03
C MET A 1 21.21 -51.48 -8.30
N ARG A 2 21.35 -50.89 -9.50
CA ARG A 2 20.71 -49.61 -9.84
C ARG A 2 19.48 -49.91 -10.67
N ARG A 3 18.35 -49.31 -10.37
CA ARG A 3 17.11 -49.39 -11.12
C ARG A 3 16.99 -48.14 -11.97
N VAL A 4 16.73 -48.28 -13.25
CA VAL A 4 16.58 -47.14 -14.18
C VAL A 4 15.32 -47.30 -15.01
N THR A 5 14.82 -46.19 -15.53
CA THR A 5 13.72 -46.19 -16.49
C THR A 5 14.28 -45.91 -17.89
N LEU A 6 14.11 -46.86 -18.80
CA LEU A 6 14.53 -46.75 -20.19
C LEU A 6 13.39 -46.30 -21.09
N PHE A 7 13.64 -45.33 -21.95
CA PHE A 7 12.76 -44.92 -23.04
C PHE A 7 13.42 -45.16 -24.39
N VAL A 8 12.63 -45.30 -25.44
CA VAL A 8 13.16 -45.17 -26.81
C VAL A 8 13.53 -43.70 -27.03
N ASN A 9 14.68 -43.44 -27.63
CA ASN A 9 15.13 -42.09 -27.99
C ASN A 9 14.02 -41.31 -28.73
N GLY A 10 13.77 -40.06 -28.35
CA GLY A 10 12.68 -39.24 -28.89
C GLY A 10 11.28 -39.51 -28.30
N THR A 11 11.13 -40.47 -27.36
CA THR A 11 9.83 -40.80 -26.76
C THR A 11 9.78 -40.51 -25.25
N CYS A 12 8.62 -40.05 -24.77
CA CYS A 12 8.38 -39.77 -23.34
C CYS A 12 7.35 -40.72 -22.70
N THR A 13 6.89 -41.73 -23.43
CA THR A 13 5.86 -42.69 -22.97
C THR A 13 6.33 -44.13 -23.11
N ASN A 14 5.67 -45.06 -22.40
CA ASN A 14 5.97 -46.50 -22.43
C ASN A 14 7.37 -46.92 -21.93
N GLY A 15 7.94 -46.14 -21.01
CA GLY A 15 9.22 -46.44 -20.39
C GLY A 15 9.26 -47.80 -19.67
N LYS A 16 10.40 -48.49 -19.74
CA LYS A 16 10.62 -49.80 -19.13
C LYS A 16 11.59 -49.68 -17.97
N VAL A 17 11.13 -50.09 -16.79
CA VAL A 17 11.99 -50.14 -15.61
C VAL A 17 12.86 -51.40 -15.67
N VAL A 18 14.17 -51.22 -15.58
CA VAL A 18 15.15 -52.32 -15.63
C VAL A 18 16.18 -52.17 -14.52
N ALA A 19 16.79 -53.28 -14.14
CA ALA A 19 17.94 -53.29 -13.25
C ALA A 19 19.23 -53.27 -14.08
N VAL A 20 20.15 -52.38 -13.71
CA VAL A 20 21.46 -52.22 -14.33
C VAL A 20 22.47 -53.10 -13.58
N TYR A 21 23.07 -54.05 -14.32
CA TYR A 21 24.11 -54.95 -13.84
C TYR A 21 25.13 -55.20 -14.96
N GLY A 22 26.36 -55.55 -14.59
CA GLY A 22 27.41 -55.90 -15.55
C GLY A 22 27.98 -54.69 -16.30
N SER A 23 28.18 -54.87 -17.60
CA SER A 23 28.76 -53.92 -18.55
C SER A 23 27.70 -53.09 -19.28
N LEU A 24 28.12 -52.05 -20.01
CA LEU A 24 27.21 -51.28 -20.86
C LEU A 24 26.57 -52.16 -21.97
N GLU A 25 27.29 -53.17 -22.46
CA GLU A 25 26.77 -54.14 -23.43
C GLU A 25 25.60 -54.97 -22.86
N ASP A 26 25.69 -55.35 -21.57
CA ASP A 26 24.60 -56.06 -20.88
C ASP A 26 23.36 -55.17 -20.77
N LEU A 27 23.54 -53.88 -20.46
CA LEU A 27 22.44 -52.91 -20.41
C LEU A 27 21.79 -52.71 -21.79
N LEU A 28 22.59 -52.58 -22.85
CA LEU A 28 22.11 -52.45 -24.23
C LEU A 28 21.33 -53.70 -24.67
N CYS A 29 21.80 -54.90 -24.32
CA CYS A 29 21.10 -56.15 -24.63
C CYS A 29 19.71 -56.20 -23.95
N VAL A 30 19.64 -55.87 -22.66
CA VAL A 30 18.38 -55.80 -21.91
C VAL A 30 17.47 -54.71 -22.46
N ALA A 31 18.01 -53.54 -22.76
CA ALA A 31 17.28 -52.42 -23.35
C ALA A 31 16.65 -52.80 -24.68
N GLY A 32 17.42 -53.41 -25.59
CA GLY A 32 16.93 -53.84 -26.89
C GLY A 32 15.81 -54.87 -26.81
N SER A 33 15.94 -55.86 -25.91
CA SER A 33 14.88 -56.85 -25.67
C SER A 33 13.60 -56.25 -25.08
N LYS A 34 13.72 -55.29 -24.15
CA LYS A 34 12.58 -54.69 -23.44
C LYS A 34 11.86 -53.62 -24.24
N LEU A 35 12.60 -52.84 -25.03
CA LEU A 35 12.08 -51.75 -25.85
C LEU A 35 11.72 -52.21 -27.28
N GLY A 36 12.22 -53.38 -27.72
CA GLY A 36 11.96 -53.91 -29.05
C GLY A 36 12.73 -53.20 -30.17
N ILE A 37 13.89 -52.62 -29.83
CA ILE A 37 14.77 -51.87 -30.75
C ILE A 37 16.17 -52.50 -30.80
N ARG A 38 16.96 -52.20 -31.82
CA ARG A 38 18.40 -52.55 -31.86
C ARG A 38 19.21 -51.54 -31.06
N ALA A 39 19.16 -51.64 -29.74
CA ALA A 39 19.86 -50.73 -28.82
C ALA A 39 21.38 -50.65 -29.11
N SER A 40 21.90 -49.44 -29.30
CA SER A 40 23.33 -49.19 -29.56
C SER A 40 23.90 -48.06 -28.69
N ASN A 41 23.16 -46.97 -28.51
CA ASN A 41 23.56 -45.84 -27.66
C ASN A 41 22.57 -45.63 -26.51
N VAL A 42 23.07 -45.12 -25.39
CA VAL A 42 22.28 -44.72 -24.22
C VAL A 42 22.59 -43.27 -23.88
N TYR A 43 21.56 -42.45 -23.70
CA TYR A 43 21.68 -41.03 -23.35
C TYR A 43 21.00 -40.74 -22.01
N ASN A 44 21.46 -39.71 -21.30
CA ASN A 44 20.73 -39.12 -20.19
C ASN A 44 19.67 -38.12 -20.68
N GLY A 45 18.82 -37.62 -19.78
CA GLY A 45 17.75 -36.66 -20.13
C GLY A 45 18.20 -35.28 -20.64
N ASN A 46 19.50 -34.99 -20.63
CA ASN A 46 20.06 -33.76 -21.19
C ASN A 46 20.80 -34.02 -22.52
N GLY A 47 20.68 -35.22 -23.09
CA GLY A 47 21.33 -35.63 -24.34
C GLY A 47 22.81 -36.00 -24.23
N GLY A 48 23.33 -36.17 -23.01
CA GLY A 48 24.68 -36.68 -22.80
C GLY A 48 24.75 -38.19 -23.09
N LEU A 49 25.62 -38.59 -24.01
CA LEU A 49 25.92 -40.01 -24.29
C LEU A 49 26.58 -40.65 -23.06
N ILE A 50 26.09 -41.81 -22.67
CA ILE A 50 26.62 -42.61 -21.57
C ILE A 50 27.50 -43.71 -22.16
N ASP A 51 28.81 -43.56 -21.99
CA ASP A 51 29.84 -44.51 -22.43
C ASP A 51 30.36 -45.39 -21.28
N ASP A 52 30.14 -44.98 -20.03
CA ASP A 52 30.49 -45.76 -18.84
C ASP A 52 29.26 -46.00 -17.94
N ILE A 53 29.00 -47.28 -17.66
CA ILE A 53 27.92 -47.73 -16.77
C ILE A 53 28.08 -47.16 -15.35
N ALA A 54 29.29 -46.77 -14.92
CA ALA A 54 29.53 -46.13 -13.63
C ALA A 54 28.81 -44.77 -13.47
N LEU A 55 28.50 -44.09 -14.58
CA LEU A 55 27.85 -42.78 -14.58
C LEU A 55 26.34 -42.84 -14.29
N ILE A 56 25.73 -44.02 -14.43
CA ILE A 56 24.31 -44.25 -14.20
C ILE A 56 24.01 -44.30 -12.71
N ARG A 57 23.01 -43.56 -12.25
CA ARG A 57 22.53 -43.56 -10.85
C ARG A 57 21.24 -44.35 -10.70
N ASP A 58 20.84 -44.56 -9.45
CA ASP A 58 19.55 -45.18 -9.14
C ASP A 58 18.42 -44.21 -9.47
N ASP A 59 17.33 -44.75 -10.03
CA ASP A 59 16.17 -44.05 -10.58
C ASP A 59 16.44 -43.06 -11.74
N ASP A 60 17.59 -43.19 -12.43
CA ASP A 60 17.88 -42.41 -13.64
C ASP A 60 16.88 -42.73 -14.77
N VAL A 61 16.58 -41.69 -15.55
CA VAL A 61 15.81 -41.78 -16.80
C VAL A 61 16.79 -41.73 -17.97
N LEU A 62 16.82 -42.80 -18.76
CA LEU A 62 17.75 -43.00 -19.86
C LEU A 62 17.00 -43.22 -21.18
N TYR A 63 17.63 -42.80 -22.28
CA TYR A 63 17.08 -42.88 -23.63
C TYR A 63 17.96 -43.75 -24.51
N VAL A 64 17.37 -44.72 -25.20
CA VAL A 64 18.11 -45.73 -25.95
C VAL A 64 17.81 -45.59 -27.45
N SER A 65 18.85 -45.54 -28.29
CA SER A 65 18.70 -45.38 -29.76
C SER A 65 19.30 -46.55 -30.56
N GLU A 66 18.92 -46.65 -31.85
CA GLU A 66 19.50 -47.60 -32.82
C GLU A 66 20.78 -47.10 -33.52
N GLY A 67 21.34 -45.99 -33.04
CA GLY A 67 22.60 -45.42 -33.51
C GLY A 67 22.49 -43.92 -33.78
N ASP A 68 21.25 -43.41 -33.76
CA ASP A 68 20.94 -42.01 -33.99
C ASP A 68 21.36 -41.13 -32.82
N SER A 69 21.54 -39.84 -33.11
CA SER A 69 21.81 -38.79 -32.13
C SER A 69 20.64 -38.66 -31.15
N PHE A 70 20.89 -38.14 -29.95
CA PHE A 70 19.83 -37.91 -28.98
C PHE A 70 18.73 -37.02 -29.57
N GLU A 71 17.49 -37.49 -29.46
CA GLU A 71 16.29 -36.70 -29.77
C GLU A 71 15.64 -36.38 -28.44
N ASP A 72 15.65 -35.10 -28.06
CA ASP A 72 14.94 -34.66 -26.86
C ASP A 72 13.46 -34.96 -27.08
N PRO A 73 12.81 -35.78 -26.24
CA PRO A 73 11.37 -36.03 -26.34
C PRO A 73 10.50 -34.77 -26.25
N GLN A 74 11.09 -33.62 -25.92
CA GLN A 74 10.47 -32.29 -25.89
C GLN A 74 10.80 -31.41 -27.11
N ASP A 75 11.79 -31.75 -27.96
CA ASP A 75 12.08 -31.07 -29.23
C ASP A 75 11.50 -31.88 -30.42
N ASP A 76 10.29 -31.55 -30.88
CA ASP A 76 9.82 -32.02 -32.20
C ASP A 76 10.44 -31.13 -33.30
N PRO A 77 11.21 -31.68 -34.26
CA PRO A 77 11.90 -30.90 -35.30
C PRO A 77 10.99 -30.35 -36.42
N ARG A 78 9.67 -30.43 -36.28
CA ARG A 78 8.71 -29.90 -37.26
C ARG A 78 7.83 -28.84 -36.62
N GLY A 79 8.28 -27.59 -36.62
CA GLY A 79 7.42 -26.48 -36.22
C GLY A 79 6.25 -26.25 -37.20
N PRO A 80 5.32 -25.34 -36.89
CA PRO A 80 4.76 -24.97 -35.60
C PRO A 80 3.25 -25.21 -35.64
N ASP A 81 2.73 -26.35 -35.15
CA ASP A 81 1.30 -26.43 -34.87
C ASP A 81 0.97 -27.54 -33.87
N LYS A 82 0.72 -27.10 -32.64
CA LYS A 82 -0.13 -27.72 -31.60
C LYS A 82 0.29 -29.10 -31.09
N ASP A 83 1.09 -29.06 -30.01
CA ASP A 83 0.64 -29.67 -28.76
C ASP A 83 0.98 -28.75 -27.57
N GLN A 84 0.26 -27.62 -27.53
CA GLN A 84 0.04 -26.94 -26.26
C GLN A 84 -0.80 -27.90 -25.42
N THR A 85 -0.17 -28.58 -24.48
CA THR A 85 -0.86 -28.90 -23.22
C THR A 85 -1.29 -27.55 -22.64
N HIS A 86 -2.47 -27.09 -23.04
CA HIS A 86 -3.00 -25.77 -22.71
C HIS A 86 -3.26 -25.70 -21.21
N THR A 87 -2.23 -25.46 -20.42
CA THR A 87 -2.45 -24.87 -19.12
C THR A 87 -3.09 -23.52 -19.39
N ASP A 88 -4.30 -23.31 -18.86
CA ASP A 88 -4.96 -22.00 -18.85
C ASP A 88 -4.07 -20.93 -18.18
N TRP A 89 -3.03 -21.38 -17.46
CA TRP A 89 -1.97 -20.61 -16.84
C TRP A 89 -1.12 -19.81 -17.84
N LEU A 90 -0.86 -18.56 -17.47
CA LEU A 90 0.02 -17.61 -18.13
C LEU A 90 0.79 -16.82 -17.08
N THR A 91 1.96 -16.30 -17.49
CA THR A 91 2.80 -15.44 -16.64
C THR A 91 2.86 -14.03 -17.23
N LEU A 92 2.61 -13.04 -16.39
CA LEU A 92 2.73 -11.61 -16.68
C LEU A 92 3.96 -11.07 -15.98
N ASN A 93 4.83 -10.37 -16.68
CA ASN A 93 5.96 -9.66 -16.08
C ASN A 93 5.64 -8.17 -16.08
N VAL A 94 5.23 -7.65 -14.91
CA VAL A 94 4.80 -6.26 -14.73
C VAL A 94 5.91 -5.47 -14.07
N GLY A 95 6.55 -4.58 -14.82
CA GLY A 95 7.64 -3.73 -14.30
C GLY A 95 8.81 -4.51 -13.68
N GLY A 96 9.03 -5.77 -14.11
CA GLY A 96 10.06 -6.67 -13.58
C GLY A 96 9.59 -7.68 -12.54
N ARG A 97 8.34 -7.62 -12.05
CA ARG A 97 7.75 -8.62 -11.13
C ARG A 97 6.86 -9.59 -11.90
N CYS A 98 7.09 -10.89 -11.71
CA CYS A 98 6.31 -11.94 -12.34
C CYS A 98 5.04 -12.26 -11.53
N PHE A 99 3.91 -12.32 -12.23
CA PHE A 99 2.61 -12.73 -11.73
C PHE A 99 2.08 -13.90 -12.55
N THR A 100 1.65 -14.97 -11.91
CA THR A 100 1.07 -16.14 -12.58
C THR A 100 -0.44 -16.17 -12.34
N THR A 101 -1.20 -16.35 -13.41
CA THR A 101 -2.68 -16.36 -13.38
C THR A 101 -3.21 -17.20 -14.54
N THR A 102 -4.51 -17.34 -14.66
CA THR A 102 -5.14 -18.03 -15.79
C THR A 102 -5.72 -17.05 -16.82
N ARG A 103 -5.84 -17.46 -18.08
CA ARG A 103 -6.52 -16.68 -19.13
C ARG A 103 -7.98 -16.45 -18.76
N SER A 104 -8.65 -17.46 -18.20
CA SER A 104 -10.01 -17.32 -17.65
C SER A 104 -10.12 -16.18 -16.64
N THR A 105 -9.13 -15.99 -15.76
CA THR A 105 -9.13 -14.89 -14.78
C THR A 105 -9.12 -13.52 -15.46
N LEU A 106 -8.32 -13.37 -16.52
CA LEU A 106 -8.17 -12.08 -17.22
C LEU A 106 -9.35 -11.71 -18.12
N VAL A 107 -10.10 -12.71 -18.60
CA VAL A 107 -11.16 -12.51 -19.61
C VAL A 107 -12.57 -12.59 -19.02
N SER A 108 -12.77 -13.33 -17.91
CA SER A 108 -14.12 -13.65 -17.43
C SER A 108 -14.85 -12.48 -16.77
N LYS A 109 -14.16 -11.65 -16.00
CA LYS A 109 -14.82 -10.67 -15.12
C LYS A 109 -15.16 -9.36 -15.81
N GLU A 110 -14.22 -8.83 -16.58
CA GLU A 110 -14.35 -7.57 -17.31
C GLU A 110 -14.04 -7.82 -18.79
N PRO A 111 -15.01 -8.31 -19.59
CA PRO A 111 -14.78 -8.73 -20.98
C PRO A 111 -14.32 -7.61 -21.92
N GLU A 112 -14.61 -6.36 -21.55
CA GLU A 112 -14.25 -5.15 -22.30
C GLU A 112 -12.95 -4.49 -21.77
N SER A 113 -12.30 -5.11 -20.77
CA SER A 113 -11.01 -4.63 -20.28
C SER A 113 -9.90 -4.83 -21.32
N MET A 114 -8.87 -4.00 -21.26
CA MET A 114 -7.67 -4.14 -22.09
C MET A 114 -7.07 -5.54 -21.93
N LEU A 115 -7.01 -6.07 -20.70
CA LEU A 115 -6.53 -7.42 -20.43
C LEU A 115 -7.41 -8.47 -21.10
N ALA A 116 -8.73 -8.35 -21.02
CA ALA A 116 -9.63 -9.27 -21.71
C ALA A 116 -9.40 -9.24 -23.22
N HIS A 117 -9.30 -8.06 -23.84
CA HIS A 117 -9.00 -7.94 -25.28
C HIS A 117 -7.64 -8.52 -25.66
N MET A 118 -6.59 -8.27 -24.85
CA MET A 118 -5.25 -8.81 -25.08
C MET A 118 -5.21 -10.33 -25.06
N PHE A 119 -6.09 -10.98 -24.29
CA PHE A 119 -6.08 -12.41 -24.05
C PHE A 119 -7.33 -13.16 -24.59
N ARG A 120 -8.23 -12.49 -25.33
CA ARG A 120 -9.46 -13.05 -25.91
C ARG A 120 -9.17 -14.03 -27.05
N GLU A 121 -8.32 -13.60 -27.99
CA GLU A 121 -7.94 -14.39 -29.17
C GLU A 121 -6.47 -14.77 -29.10
N LYS A 122 -6.13 -15.98 -29.55
CA LYS A 122 -4.81 -16.58 -29.30
C LYS A 122 -3.65 -15.93 -30.05
N ASP A 123 -3.89 -15.10 -31.07
CA ASP A 123 -2.84 -14.66 -32.00
C ASP A 123 -2.89 -13.18 -32.42
N VAL A 124 -3.81 -12.37 -31.87
CA VAL A 124 -3.98 -10.97 -32.32
C VAL A 124 -2.89 -10.04 -31.77
N TRP A 125 -2.39 -10.34 -30.58
CA TRP A 125 -1.38 -9.49 -29.94
C TRP A 125 -0.03 -10.19 -29.96
N ALA A 126 0.81 -9.79 -30.93
CA ALA A 126 2.23 -10.11 -31.04
C ALA A 126 3.04 -9.48 -29.90
N ASN A 127 2.69 -9.82 -28.65
CA ASN A 127 3.27 -9.23 -27.46
C ASN A 127 4.73 -9.63 -27.34
N LYS A 128 5.57 -8.65 -26.97
CA LYS A 128 6.93 -8.86 -26.50
C LYS A 128 6.86 -9.83 -25.30
N ARG A 129 7.10 -11.12 -25.56
CA ARG A 129 7.35 -12.11 -24.52
C ARG A 129 8.84 -12.11 -24.25
N ASP A 130 9.22 -12.35 -23.00
CA ASP A 130 10.61 -12.68 -22.70
C ASP A 130 10.96 -14.11 -23.16
N ARG A 131 12.22 -14.51 -22.97
CA ARG A 131 12.71 -15.84 -23.37
C ARG A 131 12.01 -16.97 -22.60
N GLN A 132 11.38 -16.65 -21.48
CA GLN A 132 10.67 -17.57 -20.59
C GLN A 132 9.16 -17.62 -20.92
N GLY A 133 8.69 -16.84 -21.91
CA GLY A 133 7.31 -16.83 -22.35
C GLY A 133 6.38 -15.93 -21.53
N ALA A 134 6.91 -15.09 -20.62
CA ALA A 134 6.09 -14.15 -19.86
C ALA A 134 5.72 -12.92 -20.70
N TYR A 135 4.47 -12.47 -20.57
CA TYR A 135 3.98 -11.27 -21.26
C TYR A 135 4.47 -10.03 -20.54
N LEU A 136 5.23 -9.18 -21.24
CA LEU A 136 5.81 -7.97 -20.66
C LEU A 136 4.79 -6.84 -20.58
N ILE A 137 4.65 -6.23 -19.40
CA ILE A 137 3.79 -5.09 -19.11
C ILE A 137 4.63 -4.01 -18.44
N ASP A 138 4.76 -2.85 -19.07
CA ASP A 138 5.57 -1.73 -18.57
C ASP A 138 4.73 -0.84 -17.62
N ARG A 139 4.36 -1.38 -16.46
CA ARG A 139 3.53 -0.73 -15.43
C ARG A 139 4.04 -1.06 -14.02
N SER A 140 3.50 -0.38 -13.01
CA SER A 140 3.89 -0.62 -11.61
C SER A 140 3.32 -1.95 -11.08
N PRO A 141 4.17 -2.87 -10.59
CA PRO A 141 3.70 -4.13 -10.03
C PRO A 141 2.90 -3.95 -8.73
N ASP A 142 3.20 -2.93 -7.94
CA ASP A 142 2.58 -2.71 -6.62
C ASP A 142 1.10 -2.31 -6.73
N TYR A 143 0.74 -1.57 -7.79
CA TYR A 143 -0.64 -1.19 -8.07
C TYR A 143 -1.39 -2.22 -8.94
N PHE A 144 -0.66 -3.12 -9.60
CA PHE A 144 -1.25 -4.19 -10.39
C PHE A 144 -1.76 -5.37 -9.54
N GLU A 145 -1.08 -5.69 -8.44
CA GLU A 145 -1.45 -6.84 -7.62
C GLU A 145 -2.90 -6.78 -7.07
N PRO A 146 -3.41 -5.64 -6.53
CA PRO A 146 -4.80 -5.52 -6.13
C PRO A 146 -5.80 -5.75 -7.28
N ILE A 147 -5.43 -5.31 -8.49
CA ILE A 147 -6.24 -5.48 -9.70
C ILE A 147 -6.33 -6.96 -10.06
N LEU A 148 -5.19 -7.65 -10.09
CA LEU A 148 -5.17 -9.08 -10.40
C LEU A 148 -6.00 -9.89 -9.40
N ASN A 149 -5.95 -9.53 -8.12
CA ASN A 149 -6.76 -10.16 -7.08
C ASN A 149 -8.26 -9.86 -7.26
N TYR A 150 -8.64 -8.64 -7.61
CA TYR A 150 -10.01 -8.32 -7.99
C TYR A 150 -10.50 -9.18 -9.17
N LEU A 151 -9.68 -9.38 -10.19
CA LEU A 151 -10.04 -10.25 -11.32
C LEU A 151 -10.22 -11.72 -10.86
N ARG A 152 -9.40 -12.21 -9.91
CA ARG A 152 -9.50 -13.58 -9.36
C ARG A 152 -10.78 -13.84 -8.57
N HIS A 153 -11.12 -12.95 -7.62
CA HIS A 153 -12.20 -13.23 -6.65
C HIS A 153 -13.28 -12.14 -6.56
N GLY A 154 -13.06 -10.96 -7.15
CA GLY A 154 -14.06 -9.89 -7.25
C GLY A 154 -14.23 -9.01 -6.05
N GLN A 155 -13.28 -9.07 -5.12
CA GLN A 155 -13.24 -8.20 -3.96
C GLN A 155 -12.05 -7.26 -4.11
N LEU A 156 -12.29 -5.97 -3.90
CA LEU A 156 -11.23 -4.99 -3.80
C LEU A 156 -10.54 -5.16 -2.44
N ILE A 157 -9.30 -5.64 -2.45
CA ILE A 157 -8.44 -5.77 -1.27
C ILE A 157 -7.16 -4.97 -1.55
N ILE A 158 -6.91 -3.96 -0.74
CA ILE A 158 -5.72 -3.11 -0.82
C ILE A 158 -4.92 -3.33 0.47
N ASN A 159 -3.68 -3.79 0.33
CA ASN A 159 -2.79 -3.98 1.48
C ASN A 159 -2.44 -2.63 2.14
N GLU A 160 -2.18 -2.65 3.44
CA GLU A 160 -1.70 -1.47 4.17
C GLU A 160 -0.44 -0.90 3.50
N GLY A 161 -0.43 0.42 3.27
CA GLY A 161 0.68 1.13 2.61
C GLY A 161 0.54 1.30 1.09
N ILE A 162 -0.40 0.62 0.44
CA ILE A 162 -0.69 0.85 -0.99
C ILE A 162 -1.65 2.04 -1.14
N ASN A 163 -1.27 3.04 -1.93
CA ASN A 163 -2.12 4.20 -2.23
C ASN A 163 -3.28 3.80 -3.16
N PRO A 164 -4.57 3.91 -2.74
CA PRO A 164 -5.71 3.57 -3.57
C PRO A 164 -5.80 4.37 -4.87
N LEU A 165 -5.26 5.60 -4.89
CA LEU A 165 -5.21 6.42 -6.10
C LEU A 165 -4.32 5.81 -7.18
N GLY A 166 -3.20 5.19 -6.79
CA GLY A 166 -2.33 4.47 -7.74
C GLY A 166 -3.02 3.25 -8.33
N VAL A 167 -3.79 2.52 -7.51
CA VAL A 167 -4.61 1.39 -7.97
C VAL A 167 -5.71 1.86 -8.91
N LEU A 168 -6.34 3.02 -8.64
CA LEU A 168 -7.36 3.61 -9.52
C LEU A 168 -6.80 3.94 -10.91
N GLU A 169 -5.61 4.54 -10.98
CA GLU A 169 -4.96 4.86 -12.25
C GLU A 169 -4.64 3.61 -13.07
N GLU A 170 -4.16 2.53 -12.43
CA GLU A 170 -3.98 1.24 -13.12
C GLU A 170 -5.32 0.62 -13.54
N ALA A 171 -6.36 0.68 -12.70
CA ALA A 171 -7.68 0.13 -13.04
C ALA A 171 -8.27 0.82 -14.28
N ARG A 172 -8.11 2.15 -14.39
CA ARG A 172 -8.46 2.93 -15.58
C ARG A 172 -7.62 2.56 -16.79
N PHE A 173 -6.30 2.42 -16.61
CA PHE A 173 -5.40 2.02 -17.68
C PHE A 173 -5.79 0.67 -18.30
N PHE A 174 -6.10 -0.33 -17.46
CA PHE A 174 -6.54 -1.65 -17.92
C PHE A 174 -8.02 -1.71 -18.33
N GLY A 175 -8.79 -0.62 -18.18
CA GLY A 175 -10.21 -0.58 -18.55
C GLY A 175 -11.10 -1.46 -17.67
N ILE A 176 -10.83 -1.50 -16.36
CA ILE A 176 -11.59 -2.31 -15.38
C ILE A 176 -12.60 -1.38 -14.70
N GLU A 177 -13.68 -1.07 -15.40
CA GLU A 177 -14.63 0.01 -15.05
C GLU A 177 -15.28 -0.18 -13.67
N GLN A 178 -15.78 -1.39 -13.37
CA GLN A 178 -16.44 -1.64 -12.08
C GLN A 178 -15.48 -1.46 -10.90
N LEU A 179 -14.21 -1.84 -11.07
CA LEU A 179 -13.18 -1.64 -10.04
C LEU A 179 -12.84 -0.17 -9.87
N ALA A 180 -12.76 0.58 -10.97
CA ALA A 180 -12.52 2.02 -10.94
C ALA A 180 -13.64 2.75 -10.18
N GLU A 181 -14.91 2.41 -10.42
CA GLU A 181 -16.05 2.96 -9.69
C GLU A 181 -15.98 2.66 -8.18
N GLN A 182 -15.64 1.41 -7.80
CA GLN A 182 -15.46 1.02 -6.40
C GLN A 182 -14.33 1.82 -5.73
N LEU A 183 -13.21 2.00 -6.42
CA LEU A 183 -12.07 2.78 -5.95
C LEU A 183 -12.40 4.27 -5.81
N GLU A 184 -13.14 4.86 -6.75
CA GLU A 184 -13.60 6.23 -6.65
C GLU A 184 -14.54 6.44 -5.46
N ALA A 185 -15.47 5.52 -5.23
CA ALA A 185 -16.36 5.56 -4.06
C ALA A 185 -15.58 5.42 -2.74
N LEU A 186 -14.58 4.53 -2.71
CA LEU A 186 -13.68 4.37 -1.56
C LEU A 186 -12.88 5.65 -1.29
N ILE A 187 -12.31 6.26 -2.33
CA ILE A 187 -11.54 7.50 -2.19
C ILE A 187 -12.44 8.65 -1.74
N LYS A 188 -13.62 8.83 -2.36
CA LYS A 188 -14.59 9.86 -1.96
C LYS A 188 -15.07 9.70 -0.53
N SER A 189 -15.35 8.47 -0.09
CA SER A 189 -15.75 8.19 1.31
C SER A 189 -14.61 8.32 2.32
N SER A 190 -13.36 8.29 1.85
CA SER A 190 -12.17 8.50 2.69
C SER A 190 -11.75 9.96 2.83
N GLN A 191 -12.21 10.83 1.92
CA GLN A 191 -12.02 12.27 2.02
C GLN A 191 -12.99 12.85 3.07
N PRO A 192 -12.53 13.78 3.92
CA PRO A 192 -13.43 14.45 4.85
C PRO A 192 -14.53 15.17 4.04
N PRO A 193 -15.79 15.13 4.49
CA PRO A 193 -16.86 15.86 3.83
C PRO A 193 -16.53 17.35 3.79
N ASP A 194 -16.71 17.96 2.62
CA ASP A 194 -16.40 19.38 2.35
C ASP A 194 -17.45 20.34 2.96
N ASP A 195 -18.18 19.89 3.98
CA ASP A 195 -19.39 20.52 4.52
C ASP A 195 -19.18 21.20 5.89
N HIS A 196 -17.92 21.43 6.28
CA HIS A 196 -17.55 21.91 7.62
C HIS A 196 -18.08 21.05 8.78
N SER A 197 -18.52 19.81 8.53
CA SER A 197 -19.00 18.96 9.60
C SER A 197 -17.87 18.61 10.59
N PRO A 198 -18.20 18.47 11.89
CA PRO A 198 -17.20 18.17 12.90
C PRO A 198 -16.50 16.83 12.62
N LEU A 199 -15.17 16.83 12.73
CA LEU A 199 -14.39 15.60 12.67
C LEU A 199 -14.85 14.62 13.76
N THR A 200 -15.18 13.39 13.37
CA THR A 200 -15.44 12.33 14.34
C THR A 200 -14.14 11.95 15.07
N ARG A 201 -14.26 11.44 16.29
CA ARG A 201 -13.11 10.94 17.06
C ARG A 201 -12.29 9.90 16.28
N LYS A 202 -12.94 9.07 15.46
CA LYS A 202 -12.27 8.05 14.63
C LYS A 202 -11.41 8.71 13.54
N GLU A 203 -11.92 9.74 12.89
CA GLU A 203 -11.19 10.48 11.86
C GLU A 203 -10.02 11.25 12.44
N PHE A 204 -10.23 11.93 13.58
CA PHE A 204 -9.16 12.63 14.28
C PHE A 204 -8.01 11.68 14.67
N ILE A 205 -8.34 10.51 15.23
CA ILE A 205 -7.33 9.48 15.57
C ILE A 205 -6.64 8.97 14.31
N ARG A 206 -7.37 8.73 13.21
CA ARG A 206 -6.77 8.30 11.94
C ARG A 206 -5.75 9.33 11.42
N PHE A 207 -6.08 10.61 11.46
CA PHE A 207 -5.15 11.68 11.05
C PHE A 207 -3.91 11.74 11.95
N LEU A 208 -4.08 11.58 13.26
CA LEU A 208 -2.94 11.50 14.19
C LEU A 208 -2.05 10.29 13.94
N LEU A 209 -2.64 9.13 13.65
CA LEU A 209 -1.88 7.90 13.35
C LEU A 209 -1.21 7.93 11.97
N ALA A 210 -1.78 8.67 11.01
CA ALA A 210 -1.22 8.84 9.67
C ALA A 210 -0.10 9.88 9.61
N THR A 211 0.09 10.68 10.65
CA THR A 211 1.14 11.71 10.74
C THR A 211 2.29 11.23 11.63
N THR A 212 3.51 11.69 11.33
CA THR A 212 4.69 11.21 12.07
C THR A 212 4.69 11.76 13.50
N THR A 213 5.13 10.96 14.47
CA THR A 213 5.21 11.37 15.90
C THR A 213 6.24 12.48 16.18
N LYS A 214 7.02 12.87 15.17
CA LYS A 214 7.98 13.98 15.24
C LYS A 214 7.40 15.29 14.66
N SER A 215 6.24 15.23 14.03
CA SER A 215 5.57 16.38 13.44
C SER A 215 4.68 17.06 14.49
N GLU A 216 4.79 18.38 14.61
CA GLU A 216 3.86 19.18 15.42
C GLU A 216 2.48 19.21 14.75
N LEU A 217 1.42 19.09 15.56
CA LEU A 217 0.05 19.28 15.08
C LEU A 217 -0.18 20.78 14.85
N ARG A 218 -0.32 21.17 13.57
CA ARG A 218 -0.66 22.54 13.17
C ARG A 218 -2.14 22.63 12.87
N CYS A 219 -2.88 23.30 13.74
CA CYS A 219 -4.32 23.55 13.55
C CYS A 219 -4.57 25.00 13.11
N GLN A 220 -3.72 25.58 12.27
CA GLN A 220 -3.87 26.99 11.85
C GLN A 220 -5.21 27.20 11.14
N GLY A 221 -5.98 28.20 11.57
CA GLY A 221 -7.29 28.50 11.00
C GLY A 221 -8.37 27.46 11.28
N ALA A 222 -8.15 26.53 12.23
CA ALA A 222 -9.16 25.54 12.57
C ALA A 222 -10.41 26.19 13.20
N ASN A 223 -11.58 25.69 12.82
CA ASN A 223 -12.83 25.97 13.51
C ASN A 223 -12.92 25.10 14.77
N LEU A 224 -12.79 25.71 15.94
CA LEU A 224 -12.82 25.11 17.27
C LEU A 224 -13.97 25.68 18.12
N GLN A 225 -15.07 26.05 17.46
CA GLN A 225 -16.28 26.58 18.09
C GLN A 225 -16.81 25.64 19.17
N GLY A 226 -17.06 26.17 20.37
CA GLY A 226 -17.67 25.42 21.48
C GLY A 226 -16.85 24.26 22.03
N VAL A 227 -15.56 24.17 21.67
CA VAL A 227 -14.72 23.03 22.03
C VAL A 227 -14.56 22.90 23.56
N LYS A 228 -14.64 21.67 24.06
CA LYS A 228 -14.36 21.32 25.46
C LYS A 228 -13.02 20.59 25.54
N MET A 229 -11.99 21.33 25.91
CA MET A 229 -10.60 20.89 26.07
C MET A 229 -10.15 21.05 27.52
N LEU A 230 -10.97 20.53 28.45
CA LEU A 230 -10.67 20.55 29.88
C LEU A 230 -9.38 19.79 30.17
N CYS A 231 -8.44 20.43 30.85
CA CYS A 231 -7.16 19.84 31.28
C CYS A 231 -6.34 19.18 30.15
N THR A 232 -6.51 19.61 28.90
CA THR A 232 -5.75 19.06 27.77
C THR A 232 -4.29 19.52 27.79
N ASN A 233 -3.41 18.72 27.18
CA ASN A 233 -2.05 19.14 26.90
C ASN A 233 -1.92 19.56 25.43
N ALA A 234 -1.69 20.85 25.20
CA ALA A 234 -1.43 21.46 23.91
C ALA A 234 -0.17 22.35 23.96
N GLU A 235 0.82 21.97 24.78
CA GLU A 235 2.12 22.63 24.85
C GLU A 235 2.78 22.70 23.46
N GLY A 236 3.21 23.90 23.08
CA GLY A 236 3.87 24.19 21.80
C GLY A 236 2.98 24.09 20.56
N ALA A 237 1.66 23.87 20.71
CA ALA A 237 0.78 23.75 19.56
C ALA A 237 0.67 25.07 18.77
N SER A 238 0.48 24.96 17.45
CA SER A 238 0.15 26.11 16.60
C SER A 238 -1.36 26.17 16.37
N LEU A 239 -2.01 27.12 17.03
CA LEU A 239 -3.42 27.46 16.99
C LEU A 239 -3.64 28.89 16.45
N ARG A 240 -2.76 29.35 15.56
CA ARG A 240 -2.78 30.69 14.96
C ARG A 240 -4.06 30.90 14.13
N GLY A 241 -4.73 32.03 14.32
CA GLY A 241 -5.93 32.41 13.58
C GLY A 241 -7.12 31.45 13.73
N CYS A 242 -7.16 30.64 14.78
CA CYS A 242 -8.27 29.73 15.05
C CYS A 242 -9.52 30.49 15.48
N ASN A 243 -10.68 29.89 15.21
CA ASN A 243 -11.98 30.40 15.69
C ASN A 243 -12.51 29.53 16.83
N PHE A 244 -12.63 30.10 18.03
CA PHE A 244 -13.22 29.46 19.22
C PHE A 244 -14.64 29.97 19.56
N GLU A 245 -15.19 30.85 18.72
CA GLU A 245 -16.43 31.58 18.98
C GLU A 245 -17.65 30.85 18.41
N ASP A 246 -18.40 30.15 19.27
CA ASP A 246 -19.64 29.50 18.83
C ASP A 246 -20.74 30.55 18.57
N PRO A 247 -21.33 30.60 17.35
CA PRO A 247 -22.47 31.47 17.07
C PRO A 247 -23.72 31.16 17.91
N ALA A 248 -23.83 29.97 18.51
CA ALA A 248 -24.87 29.61 19.47
C ALA A 248 -24.58 30.10 20.91
N GLY A 249 -23.43 30.75 21.13
CA GLY A 249 -23.04 31.32 22.42
C GLY A 249 -22.39 30.34 23.40
N VAL A 250 -22.10 29.09 22.99
CA VAL A 250 -21.34 28.15 23.83
C VAL A 250 -19.87 28.55 23.81
N LYS A 251 -19.41 29.07 24.94
CA LYS A 251 -18.01 29.46 25.12
C LYS A 251 -17.10 28.23 25.06
N ALA A 252 -16.01 28.30 24.28
CA ALA A 252 -14.95 27.31 24.34
C ALA A 252 -14.36 27.21 25.76
N ASN A 253 -14.06 25.99 26.20
CA ASN A 253 -13.61 25.70 27.54
C ASN A 253 -12.28 24.95 27.56
N LEU A 254 -11.23 25.66 27.95
CA LEU A 254 -9.84 25.19 28.10
C LEU A 254 -9.39 25.34 29.57
N GLU A 255 -10.31 25.26 30.53
CA GLU A 255 -9.98 25.31 31.95
C GLU A 255 -8.95 24.24 32.32
N GLY A 256 -7.89 24.66 33.02
CA GLY A 256 -6.80 23.79 33.45
C GLY A 256 -5.90 23.25 32.34
N ALA A 257 -6.06 23.69 31.08
CA ALA A 257 -5.23 23.21 29.98
C ALA A 257 -3.76 23.63 30.13
N ASN A 258 -2.84 22.74 29.72
CA ASN A 258 -1.43 23.07 29.51
C ASN A 258 -1.25 23.62 28.09
N LEU A 259 -1.05 24.93 27.98
CA LEU A 259 -0.90 25.71 26.76
C LEU A 259 0.46 26.44 26.73
N LYS A 260 1.46 25.91 27.44
CA LYS A 260 2.80 26.50 27.50
C LYS A 260 3.38 26.64 26.09
N GLY A 261 3.88 27.82 25.75
CA GLY A 261 4.51 28.09 24.45
C GLY A 261 3.58 27.99 23.23
N VAL A 262 2.25 27.91 23.42
CA VAL A 262 1.30 27.83 22.30
C VAL A 262 1.35 29.10 21.44
N ASP A 263 1.21 28.94 20.13
CA ASP A 263 1.03 30.06 19.20
C ASP A 263 -0.46 30.23 18.88
N MET A 264 -1.09 31.27 19.42
CA MET A 264 -2.49 31.60 19.18
C MET A 264 -2.67 32.95 18.48
N GLU A 265 -1.62 33.49 17.84
CA GLU A 265 -1.67 34.83 17.24
C GLU A 265 -2.90 34.99 16.30
N GLY A 266 -3.64 36.09 16.45
CA GLY A 266 -4.79 36.44 15.61
C GLY A 266 -6.06 35.63 15.87
N SER A 267 -6.10 34.77 16.89
CA SER A 267 -7.24 33.89 17.15
C SER A 267 -8.46 34.61 17.72
N GLN A 268 -9.64 34.14 17.34
CA GLN A 268 -10.94 34.62 17.82
C GLN A 268 -11.36 33.80 19.04
N MET A 269 -11.34 34.41 20.22
CA MET A 269 -11.49 33.74 21.51
C MET A 269 -12.47 34.47 22.44
N THR A 270 -13.47 35.17 21.87
CA THR A 270 -14.49 35.86 22.67
C THR A 270 -15.13 34.90 23.67
N GLY A 271 -15.11 35.27 24.96
CA GLY A 271 -15.75 34.54 26.04
C GLY A 271 -15.04 33.25 26.48
N ILE A 272 -13.88 32.90 25.91
CA ILE A 272 -13.19 31.63 26.21
C ILE A 272 -12.95 31.45 27.73
N ASN A 273 -13.12 30.22 28.22
CA ASN A 273 -12.74 29.87 29.60
C ASN A 273 -11.33 29.29 29.62
N LEU A 274 -10.38 30.04 30.18
CA LEU A 274 -8.98 29.70 30.39
C LEU A 274 -8.60 29.68 31.88
N ARG A 275 -9.60 29.57 32.76
CA ARG A 275 -9.41 29.55 34.21
C ARG A 275 -8.35 28.51 34.58
N VAL A 276 -7.40 28.89 35.43
CA VAL A 276 -6.29 28.05 35.91
C VAL A 276 -5.46 27.34 34.81
N ALA A 277 -5.54 27.80 33.56
CA ALA A 277 -4.71 27.27 32.47
C ALA A 277 -3.25 27.76 32.59
N THR A 278 -2.32 26.97 32.05
CA THR A 278 -0.89 27.34 31.98
C THR A 278 -0.58 27.87 30.58
N LEU A 279 -0.36 29.17 30.43
CA LEU A 279 -0.08 29.85 29.16
C LEU A 279 1.35 30.40 29.07
N LYS A 280 2.24 30.02 30.01
CA LYS A 280 3.62 30.52 30.06
C LYS A 280 4.32 30.51 28.69
N ASN A 281 4.91 31.65 28.31
CA ASN A 281 5.57 31.90 27.03
C ASN A 281 4.67 31.77 25.79
N ALA A 282 3.33 31.83 25.93
CA ALA A 282 2.43 31.78 24.79
C ALA A 282 2.49 33.07 23.95
N LYS A 283 2.27 32.92 22.64
CA LYS A 283 2.11 34.05 21.70
C LYS A 283 0.62 34.32 21.52
N LEU A 284 0.15 35.43 22.05
CA LEU A 284 -1.26 35.82 22.03
C LEU A 284 -1.50 37.10 21.22
N LYS A 285 -0.55 37.56 20.40
CA LYS A 285 -0.67 38.82 19.66
C LYS A 285 -1.96 38.88 18.84
N ASN A 286 -2.59 40.06 18.79
CA ASN A 286 -3.77 40.35 17.96
C ASN A 286 -4.98 39.41 18.22
N CYS A 287 -5.09 38.83 19.41
CA CYS A 287 -6.21 37.97 19.76
C CYS A 287 -7.45 38.75 20.20
N ASN A 288 -8.63 38.23 19.87
CA ASN A 288 -9.88 38.71 20.47
C ASN A 288 -10.19 37.92 21.74
N LEU A 289 -9.97 38.53 22.91
CA LEU A 289 -10.17 37.93 24.24
C LEU A 289 -11.29 38.64 25.02
N ARG A 290 -12.25 39.27 24.32
CA ARG A 290 -13.38 39.96 24.95
C ARG A 290 -14.17 39.01 25.84
N GLY A 291 -14.44 39.39 27.08
CA GLY A 291 -15.20 38.59 28.04
C GLY A 291 -14.55 37.25 28.41
N ALA A 292 -13.26 37.04 28.10
CA ALA A 292 -12.54 35.83 28.44
C ALA A 292 -12.39 35.65 29.96
N THR A 293 -12.45 34.40 30.43
CA THR A 293 -12.18 34.06 31.84
C THR A 293 -10.74 33.58 31.98
N LEU A 294 -9.86 34.46 32.46
CA LEU A 294 -8.41 34.24 32.68
C LEU A 294 -8.07 34.18 34.19
N ALA A 295 -9.05 33.85 35.04
CA ALA A 295 -8.85 33.84 36.48
C ALA A 295 -7.89 32.71 36.90
N GLY A 296 -6.84 33.05 37.64
CA GLY A 296 -5.82 32.09 38.09
C GLY A 296 -4.91 31.55 36.97
N THR A 297 -4.97 32.11 35.77
CA THR A 297 -4.18 31.67 34.61
C THR A 297 -2.71 32.10 34.75
N ASP A 298 -1.78 31.24 34.34
CA ASP A 298 -0.35 31.60 34.27
C ASP A 298 -0.01 32.22 32.91
N LEU A 299 0.12 33.54 32.86
CA LEU A 299 0.44 34.35 31.67
C LEU A 299 1.91 34.83 31.68
N GLU A 300 2.80 34.15 32.42
CA GLU A 300 4.21 34.56 32.53
C GLU A 300 4.88 34.62 31.14
N ASN A 301 5.52 35.76 30.83
CA ASN A 301 6.20 36.04 29.56
C ASN A 301 5.32 35.86 28.31
N CYS A 302 4.00 36.06 28.43
CA CYS A 302 3.11 36.08 27.28
C CYS A 302 3.20 37.41 26.52
N ASP A 303 3.07 37.34 25.20
CA ASP A 303 2.90 38.52 24.36
C ASP A 303 1.43 38.71 24.01
N LEU A 304 0.76 39.66 24.67
CA LEU A 304 -0.64 40.02 24.43
C LEU A 304 -0.77 41.29 23.58
N SER A 305 0.26 41.70 22.84
CA SER A 305 0.20 42.95 22.09
C SER A 305 -0.92 42.95 21.05
N GLY A 306 -1.69 44.03 20.93
CA GLY A 306 -2.79 44.13 19.97
C GLY A 306 -4.07 43.37 20.32
N CYS A 307 -4.17 42.70 21.48
CA CYS A 307 -5.41 42.03 21.87
C CYS A 307 -6.57 42.98 22.19
N ASP A 308 -7.80 42.48 22.11
CA ASP A 308 -8.96 43.07 22.78
C ASP A 308 -9.27 42.30 24.07
N LEU A 309 -9.12 42.95 25.22
CA LEU A 309 -9.35 42.38 26.56
C LEU A 309 -10.58 42.99 27.25
N GLN A 310 -11.48 43.65 26.51
CA GLN A 310 -12.69 44.23 27.08
C GLN A 310 -13.47 43.17 27.88
N GLU A 311 -13.84 43.46 29.13
CA GLU A 311 -14.57 42.55 30.04
C GLU A 311 -13.85 41.23 30.40
N ALA A 312 -12.55 41.09 30.07
CA ALA A 312 -11.79 39.91 30.47
C ALA A 312 -11.54 39.88 31.99
N ASN A 313 -11.72 38.70 32.60
CA ASN A 313 -11.47 38.49 34.03
C ASN A 313 -10.06 37.92 34.25
N LEU A 314 -9.13 38.77 34.68
CA LEU A 314 -7.72 38.41 34.97
C LEU A 314 -7.43 38.16 36.45
N ARG A 315 -8.45 38.02 37.30
CA ARG A 315 -8.28 37.92 38.76
C ARG A 315 -7.34 36.77 39.15
N GLY A 316 -6.27 37.09 39.87
CA GLY A 316 -5.29 36.09 40.33
C GLY A 316 -4.43 35.48 39.23
N SER A 317 -4.44 36.04 38.01
CA SER A 317 -3.53 35.61 36.94
C SER A 317 -2.09 36.05 37.22
N ASN A 318 -1.13 35.24 36.83
CA ASN A 318 0.29 35.60 36.87
C ASN A 318 0.68 36.29 35.58
N VAL A 319 0.82 37.62 35.60
CA VAL A 319 1.18 38.44 34.42
C VAL A 319 2.65 38.88 34.44
N LYS A 320 3.52 38.20 35.19
CA LYS A 320 4.94 38.55 35.28
C LYS A 320 5.60 38.47 33.91
N GLY A 321 6.19 39.58 33.46
CA GLY A 321 6.85 39.64 32.15
C GLY A 321 5.91 39.62 30.95
N ALA A 322 4.59 39.70 31.16
CA ALA A 322 3.64 39.80 30.07
C ALA A 322 3.68 41.19 29.42
N ILE A 323 3.52 41.21 28.09
CA ILE A 323 3.56 42.43 27.27
C ILE A 323 2.12 42.82 26.88
N PHE A 324 1.75 44.08 27.13
CA PHE A 324 0.42 44.65 26.84
C PHE A 324 0.56 45.92 25.99
N GLU A 325 1.21 45.81 24.83
CA GLU A 325 1.39 46.93 23.90
C GLU A 325 0.24 47.02 22.89
N GLU A 326 0.00 48.22 22.35
CA GLU A 326 -0.96 48.44 21.25
C GLU A 326 -2.37 47.88 21.49
N MET A 327 -2.82 47.89 22.75
CA MET A 327 -4.10 47.29 23.11
C MET A 327 -5.26 47.98 22.40
N LEU A 328 -6.15 47.19 21.79
CA LEU A 328 -7.35 47.70 21.10
C LEU A 328 -8.28 48.43 22.07
N THR A 329 -8.34 47.95 23.32
CA THR A 329 -9.07 48.57 24.42
C THR A 329 -8.17 48.70 25.66
N PRO A 330 -8.12 49.86 26.33
CA PRO A 330 -7.34 50.02 27.55
C PRO A 330 -7.81 49.08 28.66
N LEU A 331 -6.88 48.33 29.25
CA LEU A 331 -7.18 47.43 30.36
C LEU A 331 -7.41 48.23 31.65
N HIS A 332 -8.64 48.23 32.18
CA HIS A 332 -8.94 48.84 33.48
C HIS A 332 -8.44 47.93 34.62
N MET A 333 -7.17 48.09 35.00
CA MET A 333 -6.48 47.26 35.98
C MET A 333 -7.00 47.37 37.42
N SER A 334 -7.85 48.35 37.73
CA SER A 334 -8.28 48.65 39.12
C SER A 334 -9.21 47.60 39.75
N GLN A 335 -9.77 46.67 38.96
CA GLN A 335 -10.63 45.57 39.45
C GLN A 335 -10.08 44.17 39.16
N SER A 336 -9.01 44.06 38.34
CA SER A 336 -8.62 42.80 37.70
C SER A 336 -7.33 42.17 38.25
N VAL A 337 -6.51 42.91 39.00
CA VAL A 337 -5.25 42.41 39.58
C VAL A 337 -5.22 42.72 41.08
N ARG A 338 -5.69 41.78 41.89
CA ARG A 338 -5.40 41.72 43.34
C ARG A 338 -5.13 40.29 43.73
#